data_AF-W0VER0-F1
#
_entry.id   AF-W0VER0-F1
#
_cell.length_a   1.000
_cell.length_b   1.000
_cell.length_c   1.000
_cell.angle_alpha   90.00
_cell.angle_beta   90.00
_cell.angle_gamma   90.00
#
_symmetry.space_group_name_H-M   'P 1'
#
loop_
_entity.id
_entity.type
_entity.pdbx_description
1 polymer ?
#
loop_
_entity_poly.entity_id
_entity_poly.type
_entity_poly.pdbx_seq_one_letter_code
_entity_poly.pdbx_strand_id
1 'polypeptide(L)'
;MSTDVFALLDDASADGEGLANSRLYTGHAGTLVCRDIQAWPQLLDQMQAALERGQFAVTLCSYELGGHLLGLGPRHQSAPLAQVLLFDACQSLSPGQVQAWLSARADTQRPAGIARLRDDIGADDFAHALGRIHDYIEAGDTYQVNYTYRLRFDAFGTPSDLYARLRRRQPVPYGALVALPDGGALLSLSPELFVRHAQGELTARPMKGTAPAAPADQADENARRASALSLDAKNRAENLMIVDLLRNDIGRIAVTGSVKVPALFEVRRYSGVLQMTSTVQAALRPNARLHDIFQALYPCGSITGAPKLRAMEIIDELEANPRGIYTGAIGWFDPPAHGHQVGDFCMSVPIRTLTLQAPRDGVRSGEMGVGAGIVHDSDTPEEFAECRLKGRFLTGLGNDFELFETMRGSHDGVQHLERHLRRLSASAAYFGFPSDEAAARACLMEACAAFTPGVAHRLRLSLDQSGAYAVRSGLLAPLAEPVRAMLAEEATSASDLFLRHKTSVRTRYDDAWRAAEAQGCFDMLFFNERGELTEGGRCNVFIKLDGRWLTPPLSCGLLPGIQRAVLLDDPAWHASERIITRAMLDQAQEIVLCNSLRGVLRVQLL
;
A
#
# COMPACT_ATOMS: atom_id res chain seq x y z
N MET A 1 -22.13 -2.49 1.93
CA MET A 1 -21.54 -3.35 2.98
C MET A 1 -21.06 -2.43 4.08
N SER A 2 -21.53 -2.60 5.32
CA SER A 2 -21.02 -1.84 6.47
C SER A 2 -19.51 -2.10 6.55
N THR A 3 -18.68 -1.08 6.38
CA THR A 3 -17.24 -1.17 6.56
C THR A 3 -16.97 -1.40 8.05
N ASP A 4 -16.66 -2.64 8.39
CA ASP A 4 -16.22 -3.07 9.72
C ASP A 4 -15.00 -2.23 10.15
N VAL A 5 -15.18 -1.36 11.15
CA VAL A 5 -14.13 -0.52 11.74
C VAL A 5 -13.44 -1.32 12.84
N PHE A 6 -12.14 -1.52 12.69
CA PHE A 6 -11.31 -2.26 13.64
C PHE A 6 -9.87 -1.71 13.62
N ALA A 7 -9.10 -2.05 14.65
CA ALA A 7 -7.66 -1.83 14.66
C ALA A 7 -6.95 -3.10 15.13
N LEU A 8 -6.02 -3.60 14.33
CA LEU A 8 -5.06 -4.63 14.72
C LEU A 8 -3.71 -3.95 14.91
N LEU A 9 -3.21 -3.88 16.13
CA LEU A 9 -1.86 -3.44 16.45
C LEU A 9 -0.99 -4.69 16.68
N ASP A 10 -0.06 -4.94 15.79
CA ASP A 10 0.56 -6.25 15.55
C ASP A 10 2.04 -6.22 15.90
N ASP A 11 2.42 -7.10 16.82
CA ASP A 11 3.82 -7.41 17.11
C ASP A 11 4.18 -8.68 16.33
N ALA A 12 4.76 -8.49 15.16
CA ALA A 12 5.24 -9.56 14.29
C ALA A 12 6.74 -9.83 14.47
N SER A 13 7.39 -9.22 15.47
CA SER A 13 8.84 -9.38 15.69
C SER A 13 9.22 -10.79 16.13
N ALA A 14 10.45 -11.21 15.86
CA ALA A 14 10.95 -12.54 16.27
C ALA A 14 10.95 -12.73 17.79
N ASP A 15 11.16 -11.65 18.56
CA ASP A 15 11.06 -11.64 20.02
C ASP A 15 9.61 -11.83 20.52
N GLY A 16 8.62 -11.64 19.64
CA GLY A 16 7.20 -11.88 19.89
C GLY A 16 6.73 -13.31 19.57
N GLU A 17 7.61 -14.19 19.06
CA GLU A 17 7.25 -15.58 18.76
C GLU A 17 6.79 -16.31 20.04
N GLY A 18 5.48 -16.61 20.11
CA GLY A 18 4.85 -17.33 21.22
C GLY A 18 4.19 -16.47 22.30
N LEU A 19 4.36 -15.14 22.29
CA LEU A 19 3.72 -14.22 23.23
C LEU A 19 2.47 -13.55 22.61
N ALA A 20 1.40 -13.37 23.40
CA ALA A 20 0.18 -12.70 22.96
C ALA A 20 0.30 -11.17 23.06
N ASN A 21 1.21 -10.59 22.27
CA ASN A 21 1.54 -9.15 22.31
C ASN A 21 0.74 -8.31 21.32
N SER A 22 0.13 -8.92 20.31
CA SER A 22 -0.71 -8.20 19.34
C SER A 22 -2.07 -7.89 19.95
N ARG A 23 -2.67 -6.75 19.58
CA ARG A 23 -3.92 -6.24 20.14
C ARG A 23 -4.94 -6.02 19.02
N LEU A 24 -6.06 -6.73 19.09
CA LEU A 24 -7.18 -6.58 18.17
C LEU A 24 -8.34 -5.84 18.85
N TYR A 25 -8.65 -4.66 18.33
CA TYR A 25 -9.74 -3.80 18.79
C TYR A 25 -10.95 -3.95 17.87
N THR A 26 -12.11 -4.22 18.48
CA THR A 26 -13.40 -4.42 17.79
C THR A 26 -14.52 -3.80 18.61
N GLY A 27 -15.74 -3.73 18.05
CA GLY A 27 -16.85 -3.01 18.70
C GLY A 27 -16.60 -1.51 18.69
N HIS A 28 -16.43 -0.93 17.49
CA HIS A 28 -16.23 0.51 17.32
C HIS A 28 -17.39 1.29 17.93
N ALA A 29 -17.10 2.07 18.97
CA ALA A 29 -18.08 2.81 19.75
C ALA A 29 -18.19 4.29 19.32
N GLY A 30 -17.22 4.78 18.54
CA GLY A 30 -17.21 6.14 18.03
C GLY A 30 -15.80 6.61 17.63
N THR A 31 -15.73 7.75 16.93
CA THR A 31 -14.46 8.37 16.55
C THR A 31 -14.48 9.84 16.96
N LEU A 32 -13.50 10.25 17.76
CA LEU A 32 -13.23 11.65 18.06
C LEU A 32 -12.27 12.19 17.00
N VAL A 33 -12.50 13.43 16.54
CA VAL A 33 -11.71 14.02 15.45
C VAL A 33 -11.31 15.44 15.82
N CYS A 34 -10.01 15.74 15.73
CA CYS A 34 -9.47 17.08 15.86
C CYS A 34 -9.00 17.55 14.48
N ARG A 35 -9.63 18.60 13.95
CA ARG A 35 -9.23 19.26 12.68
C ARG A 35 -8.48 20.57 12.89
N ASP A 36 -8.66 21.16 14.07
CA ASP A 36 -8.08 22.44 14.48
C ASP A 36 -7.49 22.25 15.86
N ILE A 37 -6.28 22.79 16.09
CA ILE A 37 -5.58 22.73 17.37
C ILE A 37 -6.42 23.25 18.53
N GLN A 38 -7.35 24.19 18.30
CA GLN A 38 -8.25 24.69 19.35
C GLN A 38 -9.15 23.58 19.93
N ALA A 39 -9.50 22.56 19.15
CA ALA A 39 -10.30 21.42 19.60
C ALA A 39 -9.47 20.34 20.31
N TRP A 40 -8.14 20.44 20.30
CA TRP A 40 -7.25 19.41 20.85
C TRP A 40 -7.45 19.16 22.36
N PRO A 41 -7.51 20.19 23.24
CA PRO A 41 -7.73 19.95 24.66
C PRO A 41 -9.05 19.23 24.93
N GLN A 42 -10.12 19.64 24.25
CA GLN A 42 -11.43 19.01 24.39
C GLN A 42 -11.42 17.56 23.90
N LEU A 43 -10.72 17.25 22.81
CA LEU A 43 -10.58 15.88 22.33
C LEU A 43 -9.86 14.99 23.37
N LEU A 44 -8.81 15.48 24.02
CA LEU A 44 -8.11 14.74 25.07
C LEU A 44 -9.01 14.51 26.30
N ASP A 45 -9.81 15.50 26.70
CA ASP A 45 -10.77 15.34 27.80
C ASP A 45 -11.85 14.29 27.45
N GLN A 46 -12.35 14.30 26.21
CA GLN A 46 -13.30 13.31 25.71
C GLN A 46 -12.70 11.90 25.65
N MET A 47 -11.45 11.78 25.22
CA MET A 47 -10.70 10.53 25.22
C MET A 47 -10.52 10.01 26.66
N GLN A 48 -10.08 10.85 27.59
CA GLN A 48 -9.94 10.50 29.00
C GLN A 48 -11.28 10.00 29.59
N ALA A 49 -12.37 10.72 29.34
CA ALA A 49 -13.69 10.33 29.81
C ALA A 49 -14.16 8.98 29.21
N ALA A 50 -13.75 8.66 27.98
CA ALA A 50 -14.05 7.35 27.37
C ALA A 50 -13.25 6.23 28.02
N LEU A 51 -11.96 6.45 28.28
CA LEU A 51 -11.10 5.50 29.00
C LEU A 51 -11.63 5.21 30.41
N GLU A 52 -12.11 6.24 31.13
CA GLU A 52 -12.71 6.11 32.46
C GLU A 52 -14.03 5.32 32.46
N ARG A 53 -14.74 5.29 31.33
CA ARG A 53 -15.91 4.41 31.14
C ARG A 53 -15.53 2.98 30.78
N GLY A 54 -14.24 2.65 30.73
CA GLY A 54 -13.75 1.32 30.40
C GLY A 54 -13.59 1.06 28.90
N GLN A 55 -13.70 2.09 28.06
CA GLN A 55 -13.46 1.95 26.62
C GLN A 55 -11.96 1.99 26.31
N PHE A 56 -11.54 1.38 25.21
CA PHE A 56 -10.18 1.47 24.70
C PHE A 56 -10.07 2.56 23.64
N ALA A 57 -8.90 3.19 23.54
CA ALA A 57 -8.66 4.22 22.53
C ALA A 57 -7.46 3.86 21.64
N VAL A 58 -7.65 3.96 20.32
CA VAL A 58 -6.57 3.93 19.32
C VAL A 58 -6.44 5.31 18.70
N THR A 59 -5.32 5.96 18.94
CA THR A 59 -4.99 7.31 18.47
C THR A 59 -4.21 7.27 17.17
N LEU A 60 -4.56 8.18 16.26
CA LEU A 60 -3.91 8.44 15.00
C LEU A 60 -3.61 9.94 14.94
N CYS A 61 -2.38 10.32 15.28
CA CYS A 61 -1.97 11.72 15.36
C CYS A 61 -1.07 12.07 14.18
N SER A 62 -1.41 13.11 13.43
CA SER A 62 -0.59 13.62 12.33
C SER A 62 0.64 14.36 12.84
N TYR A 63 1.71 14.36 12.05
CA TYR A 63 2.91 15.15 12.29
C TYR A 63 2.61 16.64 12.54
N GLU A 64 1.66 17.22 11.80
CA GLU A 64 1.29 18.65 11.90
C GLU A 64 0.67 19.02 13.24
N LEU A 65 0.05 18.07 13.95
CA LEU A 65 -0.37 18.30 15.34
C LEU A 65 0.82 18.77 16.18
N GLY A 66 2.00 18.22 15.94
CA GLY A 66 3.23 18.59 16.65
C GLY A 66 3.69 20.00 16.31
N GLY A 67 3.55 20.42 15.06
CA GLY A 67 3.87 21.81 14.68
C GLY A 67 2.98 22.78 15.44
N HIS A 68 1.68 22.51 15.47
CA HIS A 68 0.72 23.32 16.21
C HIS A 68 0.97 23.37 17.72
N LEU A 69 1.32 22.24 18.35
CA LEU A 69 1.65 22.20 19.79
C LEU A 69 2.91 22.99 20.15
N LEU A 70 3.80 23.19 19.17
CA LEU A 70 5.01 24.00 19.29
C LEU A 70 4.82 25.44 18.82
N GLY A 71 3.62 25.82 18.38
CA GLY A 71 3.28 27.17 17.94
C GLY A 71 3.61 27.50 16.48
N LEU A 72 3.91 26.49 15.65
CA LEU A 72 3.99 26.69 14.20
C LEU A 72 2.61 26.96 13.63
N GLY A 73 2.56 27.86 12.63
CA GLY A 73 1.34 28.26 11.94
C GLY A 73 0.68 27.09 11.19
N PRO A 74 -0.60 27.23 10.81
CA PRO A 74 -1.31 26.18 10.09
C PRO A 74 -0.70 25.97 8.70
N ARG A 75 -0.33 24.72 8.41
CA ARG A 75 -0.17 24.25 7.03
C ARG A 75 -1.54 23.84 6.51
N HIS A 76 -1.90 24.25 5.29
CA HIS A 76 -3.19 23.88 4.74
C HIS A 76 -3.25 22.35 4.50
N GLN A 77 -4.11 21.65 5.24
CA GLN A 77 -4.35 20.23 5.09
C GLN A 77 -5.84 19.88 5.12
N SER A 78 -6.22 18.86 4.35
CA SER A 78 -7.60 18.33 4.33
C SER A 78 -7.84 17.25 5.39
N ALA A 79 -6.77 16.57 5.82
CA ALA A 79 -6.82 15.51 6.82
C ALA A 79 -6.91 16.09 8.25
N PRO A 80 -7.55 15.39 9.20
CA PRO A 80 -7.58 15.82 10.60
C PRO A 80 -6.18 15.78 11.24
N LEU A 81 -5.94 16.67 12.21
CA LEU A 81 -4.73 16.69 13.04
C LEU A 81 -4.61 15.44 13.92
N ALA A 82 -5.75 14.96 14.43
CA ALA A 82 -5.81 13.70 15.17
C ALA A 82 -7.18 13.01 15.01
N GLN A 83 -7.17 11.68 15.10
CA GLN A 83 -8.36 10.85 15.25
C GLN A 83 -8.17 9.90 16.42
N VAL A 84 -9.22 9.69 17.22
CA VAL A 84 -9.25 8.69 18.30
C VAL A 84 -10.40 7.75 18.05
N LEU A 85 -10.09 6.52 17.68
CA LEU A 85 -11.04 5.43 17.51
C LEU A 85 -11.30 4.81 18.88
N LEU A 86 -12.55 4.82 19.31
CA LEU A 86 -12.98 4.23 20.58
C LEU A 86 -13.55 2.84 20.32
N PHE A 87 -13.18 1.89 21.16
CA PHE A 87 -13.59 0.49 21.05
C PHE A 87 -14.04 -0.07 22.40
N ASP A 88 -15.06 -0.92 22.38
CA ASP A 88 -15.57 -1.57 23.58
C ASP A 88 -14.80 -2.85 23.94
N ALA A 89 -14.04 -3.42 22.99
CA ALA A 89 -13.30 -4.66 23.20
C ALA A 89 -11.86 -4.60 22.65
N CYS A 90 -10.93 -5.16 23.42
CA CYS A 90 -9.54 -5.42 23.03
C CYS A 90 -9.21 -6.88 23.33
N GLN A 91 -8.70 -7.62 22.34
CA GLN A 91 -8.23 -8.99 22.48
C GLN A 91 -6.73 -9.07 22.25
N SER A 92 -6.00 -9.75 23.14
CA SER A 92 -4.60 -10.08 22.91
C SER A 92 -4.48 -11.32 22.04
N LEU A 93 -3.70 -11.23 20.97
CA LEU A 93 -3.49 -12.29 19.99
C LEU A 93 -2.02 -12.68 19.93
N SER A 94 -1.76 -13.99 19.87
CA SER A 94 -0.47 -14.54 19.48
C SER A 94 -0.24 -14.38 17.96
N PRO A 95 1.01 -14.47 17.47
CA PRO A 95 1.31 -14.39 16.04
C PRO A 95 0.51 -15.38 15.17
N GLY A 96 0.27 -16.60 15.68
CA GLY A 96 -0.54 -17.61 14.98
C GLY A 96 -2.02 -17.22 14.90
N GLN A 97 -2.58 -16.62 15.95
CA GLN A 97 -3.95 -16.11 15.95
C GLN A 97 -4.12 -14.91 15.02
N VAL A 98 -3.13 -14.01 14.95
CA VAL A 98 -3.13 -12.91 13.96
C VAL A 98 -3.16 -13.45 12.55
N GLN A 99 -2.32 -14.45 12.25
CA GLN A 99 -2.30 -15.08 10.92
C GLN A 99 -3.64 -15.74 10.59
N ALA A 100 -4.25 -16.46 11.53
CA ALA A 100 -5.57 -17.06 11.34
C ALA A 100 -6.66 -16.00 11.10
N TRP A 101 -6.62 -14.90 11.86
CA TRP A 101 -7.56 -13.78 11.72
C TRP A 101 -7.43 -13.08 10.36
N LEU A 102 -6.20 -12.86 9.88
CA LEU A 102 -5.95 -12.31 8.54
C LEU A 102 -6.43 -13.28 7.45
N SER A 103 -6.11 -14.57 7.56
CA SER A 103 -6.54 -15.59 6.59
C SER A 103 -8.06 -15.73 6.51
N ALA A 104 -8.78 -15.59 7.62
CA ALA A 104 -10.25 -15.64 7.64
C ALA A 104 -10.91 -14.46 6.90
N ARG A 105 -10.16 -13.37 6.66
CA ARG A 105 -10.61 -12.17 5.94
C ARG A 105 -10.04 -12.09 4.52
N ALA A 106 -9.23 -13.07 4.12
CA ALA A 106 -8.55 -13.05 2.84
C ALA A 106 -9.51 -13.31 1.68
N ASP A 107 -9.38 -12.52 0.61
CA ASP A 107 -10.03 -12.83 -0.66
C ASP A 107 -9.13 -13.78 -1.45
N THR A 108 -9.44 -15.07 -1.39
CA THR A 108 -8.64 -16.10 -2.08
C THR A 108 -8.77 -16.07 -3.60
N GLN A 109 -9.74 -15.33 -4.14
CA GLN A 109 -10.01 -15.24 -5.58
C GLN A 109 -9.30 -14.05 -6.23
N ARG A 110 -8.89 -13.04 -5.44
CA ARG A 110 -8.31 -11.80 -5.96
C ARG A 110 -6.97 -11.50 -5.31
N PRO A 111 -5.90 -11.25 -6.09
CA PRO A 111 -4.64 -10.82 -5.52
C PRO A 111 -4.78 -9.41 -4.92
N ALA A 112 -3.92 -9.12 -3.94
CA ALA A 112 -3.75 -7.78 -3.39
C ALA A 112 -2.35 -7.27 -3.69
N GLY A 113 -2.20 -5.99 -3.97
CA GLY A 113 -0.92 -5.43 -4.40
C GLY A 113 -1.01 -3.93 -4.66
N ILE A 114 0.02 -3.40 -5.33
CA ILE A 114 0.09 -1.99 -5.69
C ILE A 114 0.32 -1.80 -7.19
N ALA A 115 -0.09 -0.65 -7.70
CA ALA A 115 0.06 -0.21 -9.08
C ALA A 115 0.28 1.30 -9.15
N ARG A 116 0.67 1.83 -10.33
CA ARG A 116 0.91 3.26 -10.62
C ARG A 116 1.76 3.98 -9.56
N LEU A 117 2.77 3.27 -9.06
CA LEU A 117 3.75 3.80 -8.11
C LEU A 117 4.56 4.93 -8.75
N ARG A 118 4.67 6.05 -8.05
CA ARG A 118 5.48 7.20 -8.44
C ARG A 118 5.98 7.97 -7.23
N ASP A 119 7.17 8.56 -7.35
CA ASP A 119 7.66 9.58 -6.42
C ASP A 119 6.90 10.90 -6.67
N ASP A 120 6.68 11.70 -5.63
CA ASP A 120 6.11 13.05 -5.76
C ASP A 120 7.17 14.16 -5.94
N ILE A 121 8.45 13.77 -6.02
CA ILE A 121 9.60 14.65 -6.20
C ILE A 121 10.57 14.07 -7.25
N GLY A 122 11.19 14.94 -8.04
CA GLY A 122 12.29 14.58 -8.95
C GLY A 122 13.65 14.58 -8.25
N ALA A 123 14.66 13.94 -8.86
CA ALA A 123 16.02 13.90 -8.31
C ALA A 123 16.63 15.32 -8.17
N ASP A 124 16.37 16.21 -9.13
CA ASP A 124 16.89 17.58 -9.11
C ASP A 124 16.27 18.42 -7.99
N ASP A 125 14.96 18.29 -7.75
CA ASP A 125 14.26 18.96 -6.67
C ASP A 125 14.75 18.45 -5.29
N PHE A 126 14.98 17.14 -5.17
CA PHE A 126 15.57 16.55 -3.97
C PHE A 126 16.98 17.11 -3.72
N ALA A 127 17.82 17.20 -4.74
CA ALA A 127 19.15 17.79 -4.64
C ALA A 127 19.12 19.26 -4.24
N HIS A 128 18.17 20.03 -4.78
CA HIS A 128 17.98 21.44 -4.41
C HIS A 128 17.60 21.58 -2.93
N ALA A 129 16.67 20.77 -2.44
CA ALA A 129 16.27 20.78 -1.04
C ALA A 129 17.43 20.41 -0.10
N LEU A 130 18.24 19.40 -0.45
CA LEU A 130 19.42 19.03 0.33
C LEU A 130 20.47 20.15 0.35
N GLY A 131 20.71 20.83 -0.77
CA GLY A 131 21.57 22.01 -0.81
C GLY A 131 21.11 23.10 0.17
N ARG A 132 19.80 23.40 0.20
CA ARG A 132 19.23 24.35 1.16
C ARG A 132 19.37 23.91 2.62
N ILE A 133 19.27 22.60 2.89
CA ILE A 133 19.49 22.06 4.24
C ILE A 133 20.95 22.22 4.65
N HIS A 134 21.91 21.97 3.75
CA HIS A 134 23.32 22.21 4.02
C HIS A 134 23.59 23.69 4.34
N ASP A 135 23.02 24.63 3.57
CA ASP A 135 23.14 26.06 3.86
C ASP A 135 22.68 26.38 5.30
N TYR A 136 21.56 25.80 5.76
CA TYR A 136 21.06 25.98 7.12
C TYR A 136 21.99 25.37 8.18
N ILE A 137 22.57 24.20 7.90
CA ILE A 137 23.50 23.54 8.82
C ILE A 137 24.81 24.33 8.92
N GLU A 138 25.36 24.80 7.81
CA GLU A 138 26.59 25.60 7.74
C GLU A 138 26.44 26.97 8.41
N ALA A 139 25.24 27.56 8.34
CA ALA A 139 24.90 28.77 9.07
C ALA A 139 24.74 28.55 10.60
N GLY A 140 24.66 27.29 11.04
CA GLY A 140 24.46 26.93 12.45
C GLY A 140 23.01 27.00 12.92
N ASP A 141 22.04 27.05 12.01
CA ASP A 141 20.61 27.08 12.36
C ASP A 141 20.12 25.73 12.90
N THR A 142 20.69 24.63 12.41
CA THR A 142 20.32 23.26 12.78
C THR A 142 21.51 22.32 12.65
N TYR A 143 21.47 21.20 13.36
CA TYR A 143 22.45 20.11 13.24
C TYR A 143 21.99 19.01 12.29
N GLN A 144 20.68 18.81 12.21
CA GLN A 144 20.07 17.75 11.41
C GLN A 144 18.65 18.13 11.01
N VAL A 145 18.28 17.81 9.77
CA VAL A 145 16.90 17.91 9.27
C VAL A 145 16.49 16.57 8.66
N ASN A 146 15.41 15.96 9.16
CA ASN A 146 14.82 14.80 8.49
C ASN A 146 14.00 15.28 7.30
N TYR A 147 14.53 15.19 6.09
CA TYR A 147 13.83 15.58 4.87
C TYR A 147 13.07 14.41 4.26
N THR A 148 11.84 14.65 3.82
CA THR A 148 10.93 13.58 3.38
C THR A 148 10.17 13.94 2.11
N TYR A 149 9.76 12.91 1.37
CA TYR A 149 8.90 12.97 0.19
C TYR A 149 7.91 11.80 0.19
N ARG A 150 7.01 11.74 -0.81
CA ARG A 150 5.96 10.73 -0.91
C ARG A 150 6.14 9.79 -2.08
N LEU A 151 5.81 8.53 -1.82
CA LEU A 151 5.37 7.61 -2.86
C LEU A 151 3.85 7.66 -2.96
N ARG A 152 3.32 7.81 -4.18
CA ARG A 152 1.89 7.70 -4.49
C ARG A 152 1.65 6.47 -5.35
N PHE A 153 0.57 5.75 -5.07
CA PHE A 153 0.25 4.49 -5.75
C PHE A 153 -1.26 4.22 -5.68
N ASP A 154 -1.71 3.19 -6.38
CA ASP A 154 -2.99 2.55 -6.13
C ASP A 154 -2.78 1.22 -5.43
N ALA A 155 -3.57 0.95 -4.41
CA ALA A 155 -3.68 -0.36 -3.79
C ALA A 155 -4.91 -1.10 -4.34
N PHE A 156 -4.75 -2.36 -4.69
CA PHE A 156 -5.85 -3.25 -5.08
C PHE A 156 -5.91 -4.48 -4.18
N GLY A 157 -7.04 -5.18 -4.20
CA GLY A 157 -7.38 -6.22 -3.22
C GLY A 157 -7.87 -5.63 -1.89
N THR A 158 -7.96 -6.46 -0.85
CA THR A 158 -8.39 -6.00 0.48
C THR A 158 -7.20 -5.40 1.25
N PRO A 159 -7.43 -4.43 2.15
CA PRO A 159 -6.37 -3.93 3.05
C PRO A 159 -5.76 -5.03 3.92
N SER A 160 -6.55 -6.02 4.34
CA SER A 160 -6.08 -7.18 5.12
C SER A 160 -5.12 -8.05 4.32
N ASP A 161 -5.42 -8.32 3.05
CA ASP A 161 -4.52 -9.11 2.17
C ASP A 161 -3.23 -8.36 1.88
N LEU A 162 -3.31 -7.06 1.57
CA LEU A 162 -2.13 -6.23 1.33
C LEU A 162 -1.26 -6.16 2.59
N TYR A 163 -1.87 -5.97 3.77
CA TYR A 163 -1.17 -5.99 5.05
C TYR A 163 -0.48 -7.33 5.29
N ALA A 164 -1.16 -8.45 5.06
CA ALA A 164 -0.57 -9.78 5.22
C ALA A 164 0.65 -9.99 4.31
N ARG A 165 0.61 -9.50 3.06
CA ARG A 165 1.77 -9.54 2.14
C ARG A 165 2.94 -8.70 2.65
N LEU A 166 2.68 -7.47 3.11
CA LEU A 166 3.70 -6.56 3.64
C LEU A 166 4.30 -7.08 4.96
N ARG A 167 3.46 -7.59 5.86
CA ARG A 167 3.85 -8.20 7.14
C ARG A 167 4.83 -9.35 6.95
N ARG A 168 4.62 -10.21 5.94
CA ARG A 168 5.55 -11.31 5.61
C ARG A 168 6.91 -10.82 5.12
N ARG A 169 6.94 -9.72 4.35
CA ARG A 169 8.20 -9.12 3.87
C ARG A 169 8.97 -8.42 4.98
N GLN A 170 8.26 -7.83 5.95
CA GLN A 170 8.88 -7.02 6.97
C GLN A 170 8.17 -7.16 8.33
N PRO A 171 8.45 -8.24 9.07
CA PRO A 171 7.99 -8.38 10.44
C PRO A 171 8.56 -7.28 11.34
N VAL A 172 7.71 -6.62 12.12
CA VAL A 172 8.08 -5.50 13.00
C VAL A 172 7.31 -5.54 14.33
N PRO A 173 7.84 -4.93 15.41
CA PRO A 173 7.20 -4.90 16.72
C PRO A 173 5.99 -3.96 16.85
N TYR A 174 5.85 -2.98 15.95
CA TYR A 174 4.79 -1.96 16.02
C TYR A 174 4.01 -1.85 14.70
N GLY A 175 3.62 -3.01 14.16
CA GLY A 175 2.73 -3.09 13.00
C GLY A 175 1.32 -2.58 13.32
N ALA A 176 0.60 -2.09 12.32
CA ALA A 176 -0.80 -1.72 12.47
C ALA A 176 -1.59 -1.95 11.19
N LEU A 177 -2.78 -2.53 11.31
CA LEU A 177 -3.82 -2.54 10.29
C LEU A 177 -5.08 -1.90 10.89
N VAL A 178 -5.44 -0.71 10.42
CA VAL A 178 -6.59 0.04 10.93
C VAL A 178 -7.56 0.29 9.79
N ALA A 179 -8.80 -0.17 9.92
CA ALA A 179 -9.89 0.20 9.02
C ALA A 179 -10.62 1.42 9.57
N LEU A 180 -10.82 2.44 8.74
CA LEU A 180 -11.37 3.73 9.15
C LEU A 180 -12.88 3.84 8.83
N PRO A 181 -13.64 4.66 9.59
CA PRO A 181 -15.08 4.84 9.36
C PRO A 181 -15.44 5.38 7.97
N ASP A 182 -14.54 6.14 7.34
CA ASP A 182 -14.73 6.70 5.99
C ASP A 182 -14.44 5.70 4.86
N GLY A 183 -14.10 4.45 5.19
CA GLY A 183 -13.73 3.40 4.25
C GLY A 183 -12.25 3.38 3.86
N GLY A 184 -11.44 4.32 4.38
CA GLY A 184 -9.99 4.30 4.28
C GLY A 184 -9.34 3.25 5.18
N ALA A 185 -8.02 3.12 5.08
CA ALA A 185 -7.24 2.23 5.93
C ALA A 185 -5.81 2.72 6.14
N LEU A 186 -5.21 2.34 7.28
CA LEU A 186 -3.79 2.52 7.56
C LEU A 186 -3.10 1.17 7.69
N LEU A 187 -1.97 1.00 7.00
CA LEU A 187 -1.13 -0.19 7.08
C LEU A 187 0.28 0.24 7.49
N SER A 188 0.63 0.08 8.76
CA SER A 188 1.93 0.46 9.32
C SER A 188 2.83 -0.77 9.52
N LEU A 189 4.08 -0.68 9.07
CA LEU A 189 5.13 -1.66 9.30
C LEU A 189 6.29 -0.97 10.05
N SER A 190 5.95 -0.26 11.14
CA SER A 190 6.90 0.53 11.90
C SER A 190 7.75 -0.34 12.85
N PRO A 191 9.08 -0.19 12.82
CA PRO A 191 9.97 -0.77 13.82
C PRO A 191 10.18 0.12 15.06
N GLU A 192 9.75 1.39 15.02
CA GLU A 192 10.22 2.41 15.96
C GLU A 192 9.19 2.70 17.06
N LEU A 193 9.64 2.55 18.31
CA LEU A 193 8.89 2.98 19.49
C LEU A 193 9.02 4.50 19.63
N PHE A 194 7.88 5.19 19.70
CA PHE A 194 7.90 6.57 20.15
C PHE A 194 8.01 6.61 21.68
N VAL A 195 7.01 6.10 22.38
CA VAL A 195 7.02 6.00 23.84
C VAL A 195 6.03 4.93 24.29
N ARG A 196 6.37 4.21 25.37
CA ARG A 196 5.48 3.29 26.06
C ARG A 196 5.39 3.67 27.52
N HIS A 197 4.18 3.63 28.06
CA HIS A 197 3.90 3.66 29.49
C HIS A 197 3.40 2.28 29.92
N ALA A 198 4.07 1.70 30.91
CA ALA A 198 3.64 0.46 31.53
C ALA A 198 3.83 0.58 33.04
N GLN A 199 2.74 0.44 33.81
CA GLN A 199 2.79 0.38 35.28
C GLN A 199 3.53 1.56 35.93
N GLY A 200 3.35 2.78 35.40
CA GLY A 200 3.99 3.99 35.92
C GLY A 200 5.36 4.32 35.33
N GLU A 201 5.95 3.45 34.50
CA GLU A 201 7.24 3.70 33.85
C GLU A 201 7.06 4.09 32.38
N LEU A 202 7.63 5.24 32.00
CA LEU A 202 7.82 5.65 30.61
C LEU A 202 9.10 5.02 30.06
N THR A 203 9.04 4.50 28.84
CA THR A 203 10.17 4.00 28.08
C THR A 203 10.16 4.58 26.67
N ALA A 204 11.27 5.15 26.22
CA ALA A 204 11.53 5.50 24.83
C ALA A 204 12.80 4.79 24.34
N ARG A 205 12.83 4.40 23.07
CA ARG A 205 13.95 3.65 22.48
C ARG A 205 14.37 4.23 21.12
N PRO A 206 15.08 5.37 21.09
CA PRO A 206 15.58 5.93 19.85
C PRO A 206 16.49 4.94 19.13
N MET A 207 16.32 4.86 17.80
CA MET A 207 17.09 4.00 16.92
C MET A 207 17.84 4.86 15.89
N LYS A 208 19.17 4.75 15.87
CA LYS A 208 20.06 5.40 14.88
C LYS A 208 21.24 4.49 14.61
N GLY A 209 21.65 4.37 13.35
CA GLY A 209 22.67 3.41 12.92
C GLY A 209 22.10 2.04 12.58
N THR A 210 22.28 1.65 11.34
CA THR A 210 21.81 0.38 10.79
C THR A 210 22.93 -0.28 9.99
N ALA A 211 23.13 -1.58 10.17
CA ALA A 211 24.05 -2.38 9.37
C ALA A 211 23.33 -3.62 8.81
N PRO A 212 23.70 -4.12 7.62
CA PRO A 212 23.12 -5.35 7.10
C PRO A 212 23.51 -6.54 7.98
N ALA A 213 22.53 -7.33 8.42
CA ALA A 213 22.80 -8.57 9.12
C ALA A 213 23.31 -9.63 8.13
N ALA A 214 24.31 -10.40 8.53
CA ALA A 214 24.68 -11.63 7.83
C ALA A 214 23.61 -12.72 8.06
N PRO A 215 23.57 -13.76 7.21
CA PRO A 215 22.79 -14.98 7.46
C PRO A 215 22.93 -15.50 8.91
N ALA A 216 21.88 -16.12 9.44
CA ALA A 216 21.80 -16.47 10.87
C ALA A 216 22.86 -17.48 11.32
N ASP A 217 23.35 -18.32 10.41
CA ASP A 217 24.46 -19.25 10.58
C ASP A 217 25.83 -18.57 10.67
N GLN A 218 25.93 -17.27 10.35
CA GLN A 218 27.16 -16.47 10.46
C GLN A 218 27.12 -15.56 11.70
N ALA A 219 26.99 -16.15 12.88
CA ALA A 219 26.90 -15.43 14.15
C ALA A 219 28.14 -14.54 14.42
N ASP A 220 29.34 -15.03 14.14
CA ASP A 220 30.59 -14.28 14.36
C ASP A 220 30.71 -13.03 13.49
N GLU A 221 30.24 -13.12 12.24
CA GLU A 221 30.17 -11.97 11.33
C GLU A 221 29.18 -10.93 11.85
N ASN A 222 28.01 -11.37 12.29
CA ASN A 222 27.02 -10.49 12.92
C ASN A 222 27.56 -9.83 14.19
N ALA A 223 28.28 -10.56 15.05
CA ALA A 223 28.93 -10.00 16.23
C ALA A 223 29.98 -8.93 15.87
N ARG A 224 30.79 -9.19 14.83
CA ARG A 224 31.76 -8.21 14.32
C ARG A 224 31.09 -6.95 13.78
N ARG A 225 30.04 -7.09 12.96
CA ARG A 225 29.26 -5.96 12.42
C ARG A 225 28.55 -5.18 13.51
N ALA A 226 27.98 -5.88 14.50
CA ALA A 226 27.32 -5.24 15.64
C ALA A 226 28.31 -4.42 16.47
N SER A 227 29.50 -4.97 16.74
CA SER A 227 30.58 -4.27 17.43
C SER A 227 31.08 -3.06 16.63
N ALA A 228 31.26 -3.21 15.32
CA ALA A 228 31.64 -2.09 14.46
C ALA A 228 30.60 -0.95 14.49
N LEU A 229 29.30 -1.30 14.40
CA LEU A 229 28.21 -0.33 14.45
C LEU A 229 28.10 0.37 15.82
N SER A 230 28.25 -0.37 16.91
CA SER A 230 28.18 0.21 18.26
C SER A 230 29.36 1.11 18.60
N LEU A 231 30.49 0.95 17.90
CA LEU A 231 31.70 1.76 18.06
C LEU A 231 31.81 2.90 17.04
N ASP A 232 30.96 2.93 16.02
CA ASP A 232 31.00 3.96 14.97
C ASP A 232 30.72 5.36 15.54
N ALA A 233 31.66 6.28 15.34
CA ALA A 233 31.65 7.59 15.99
C ALA A 233 30.48 8.45 15.51
N LYS A 234 30.15 8.41 14.21
CA LYS A 234 29.06 9.17 13.61
C LYS A 234 27.71 8.72 14.17
N ASN A 235 27.42 7.42 14.07
CA ASN A 235 26.16 6.85 14.54
C ASN A 235 25.96 7.05 16.05
N ARG A 236 27.03 6.96 16.86
CA ARG A 236 26.95 7.22 18.31
C ARG A 236 26.65 8.68 18.61
N ALA A 237 27.26 9.62 17.89
CA ALA A 237 27.02 11.05 18.08
C ALA A 237 25.55 11.39 17.78
N GLU A 238 25.03 10.92 16.65
CA GLU A 238 23.61 11.10 16.30
C GLU A 238 22.68 10.46 17.33
N ASN A 239 22.95 9.21 17.73
CA ASN A 239 22.11 8.53 18.70
C ASN A 239 22.11 9.25 20.06
N LEU A 240 23.28 9.69 20.54
CA LEU A 240 23.41 10.41 21.81
C LEU A 240 22.65 11.73 21.80
N MET A 241 22.71 12.49 20.70
CA MET A 241 21.94 13.72 20.53
C MET A 241 20.43 13.47 20.69
N ILE A 242 19.91 12.39 20.09
CA ILE A 242 18.49 12.03 20.23
C ILE A 242 18.17 11.54 21.65
N VAL A 243 19.07 10.78 22.29
CA VAL A 243 18.91 10.36 23.69
C VAL A 243 18.78 11.57 24.61
N ASP A 244 19.63 12.58 24.45
CA ASP A 244 19.57 13.79 25.27
C ASP A 244 18.29 14.60 25.05
N LEU A 245 17.82 14.70 23.80
CA LEU A 245 16.53 15.29 23.48
C LEU A 245 15.39 14.56 24.19
N LEU A 246 15.34 13.22 24.10
CA LEU A 246 14.29 12.43 24.74
C LEU A 246 14.36 12.46 26.27
N ARG A 247 15.56 12.51 26.86
CA ARG A 247 15.73 12.70 28.30
C ARG A 247 15.15 14.04 28.76
N ASN A 248 15.37 15.11 28.01
CA ASN A 248 14.79 16.43 28.29
C ASN A 248 13.27 16.38 28.22
N ASP A 249 12.71 15.84 27.13
CA ASP A 249 11.27 15.77 26.90
C ASP A 249 10.57 14.93 27.98
N ILE A 250 11.07 13.72 28.27
CA ILE A 250 10.54 12.85 29.35
C ILE A 250 10.70 13.51 30.72
N GLY A 251 11.82 14.21 30.97
CA GLY A 251 12.10 14.88 32.23
C GLY A 251 11.03 15.91 32.64
N ARG A 252 10.30 16.50 31.67
CA ARG A 252 9.22 17.47 31.93
C ARG A 252 8.01 16.85 32.63
N ILE A 253 7.79 15.55 32.46
CA ILE A 253 6.63 14.79 32.98
C ILE A 253 7.02 13.66 33.94
N ALA A 254 8.32 13.48 34.17
CA ALA A 254 8.84 12.46 35.06
C ALA A 254 8.90 12.92 36.53
N VAL A 255 8.93 11.95 37.44
CA VAL A 255 9.34 12.18 38.83
C VAL A 255 10.80 12.64 38.83
N THR A 256 11.10 13.73 39.54
CA THR A 256 12.45 14.31 39.63
C THR A 256 13.48 13.24 40.03
N GLY A 257 14.57 13.14 39.27
CA GLY A 257 15.64 12.18 39.50
C GLY A 257 15.38 10.76 39.01
N SER A 258 14.20 10.47 38.44
CA SER A 258 13.87 9.12 37.94
C SER A 258 14.36 8.83 36.52
N VAL A 259 14.74 9.86 35.75
CA VAL A 259 15.20 9.70 34.36
C VAL A 259 16.54 8.97 34.31
N LYS A 260 16.57 7.82 33.63
CA LYS A 260 17.73 6.93 33.51
C LYS A 260 17.95 6.51 32.06
N VAL A 261 19.18 6.13 31.74
CA VAL A 261 19.57 5.56 30.45
C VAL A 261 20.20 4.19 30.70
N PRO A 262 19.40 3.14 30.96
CA PRO A 262 19.91 1.83 31.36
C PRO A 262 20.73 1.11 30.28
N ALA A 263 20.50 1.44 29.01
CA ALA A 263 21.20 0.87 27.87
C ALA A 263 21.51 1.96 26.85
N LEU A 264 22.76 2.03 26.40
CA LEU A 264 23.23 3.02 25.43
C LEU A 264 24.01 2.28 24.34
N PHE A 265 23.70 2.57 23.08
CA PHE A 265 24.35 1.98 21.90
C PHE A 265 24.22 0.45 21.81
N GLU A 266 23.10 -0.10 22.29
CA GLU A 266 22.81 -1.52 22.21
C GLU A 266 22.42 -1.89 20.78
N VAL A 267 23.17 -2.81 20.17
CA VAL A 267 22.87 -3.29 18.81
C VAL A 267 22.10 -4.59 18.87
N ARG A 268 20.89 -4.58 18.31
CA ARG A 268 20.02 -5.76 18.19
C ARG A 268 19.74 -6.10 16.74
N ARG A 269 19.51 -7.38 16.47
CA ARG A 269 19.09 -7.84 15.15
C ARG A 269 17.58 -7.68 15.00
N TYR A 270 17.16 -7.04 13.92
CA TYR A 270 15.78 -6.99 13.46
C TYR A 270 15.70 -7.57 12.06
N SER A 271 15.26 -8.84 11.95
CA SER A 271 15.16 -9.55 10.67
C SER A 271 16.51 -9.56 9.91
N GLY A 272 16.59 -8.85 8.77
CA GLY A 272 17.77 -8.74 7.92
C GLY A 272 18.74 -7.61 8.27
N VAL A 273 18.52 -6.86 9.35
CA VAL A 273 19.40 -5.74 9.75
C VAL A 273 19.83 -5.83 11.22
N LEU A 274 20.96 -5.22 11.53
CA LEU A 274 21.42 -4.88 12.88
C LEU A 274 21.08 -3.41 13.11
N GLN A 275 20.44 -3.10 14.23
CA GLN A 275 20.01 -1.76 14.59
C GLN A 275 20.59 -1.38 15.93
N MET A 276 21.25 -0.22 15.98
CA MET A 276 21.65 0.37 17.26
C MET A 276 20.49 1.15 17.89
N THR A 277 20.28 0.92 19.18
CA THR A 277 19.23 1.50 20.00
C THR A 277 19.79 1.96 21.34
N SER A 278 19.15 2.96 21.93
CA SER A 278 19.41 3.36 23.32
C SER A 278 18.08 3.41 24.06
N THR A 279 18.06 3.12 25.35
CA THR A 279 16.82 3.11 26.15
C THR A 279 16.84 4.27 27.13
N VAL A 280 15.77 5.07 27.13
CA VAL A 280 15.51 6.10 28.15
C VAL A 280 14.29 5.68 28.94
N GLN A 281 14.39 5.68 30.27
CA GLN A 281 13.32 5.31 31.19
C GLN A 281 13.11 6.38 32.25
N ALA A 282 11.87 6.57 32.69
CA ALA A 282 11.55 7.42 33.83
C ALA A 282 10.20 7.04 34.46
N ALA A 283 10.03 7.32 35.75
CA ALA A 283 8.73 7.17 36.39
C ALA A 283 7.83 8.38 36.03
N LEU A 284 6.63 8.13 35.51
CA LEU A 284 5.64 9.18 35.24
C LEU A 284 5.16 9.80 36.56
N ARG A 285 4.95 11.13 36.60
CA ARG A 285 4.36 11.76 37.79
C ARG A 285 2.93 11.24 38.03
N PRO A 286 2.52 10.98 39.28
CA PRO A 286 1.18 10.45 39.59
C PRO A 286 0.01 11.34 39.14
N ASN A 287 0.24 12.64 38.99
CA ASN A 287 -0.75 13.64 38.59
C ASN A 287 -0.62 14.08 37.13
N ALA A 288 0.18 13.38 36.32
CA ALA A 288 0.32 13.68 34.90
C ALA A 288 -0.97 13.32 34.15
N ARG A 289 -1.40 14.21 33.27
CA ARG A 289 -2.56 14.01 32.38
C ARG A 289 -2.10 13.74 30.95
N LEU A 290 -3.00 13.24 30.11
CA LEU A 290 -2.75 13.08 28.66
C LEU A 290 -2.24 14.38 28.02
N HIS A 291 -2.79 15.53 28.42
CA HIS A 291 -2.34 16.84 27.97
C HIS A 291 -0.84 17.07 28.24
N ASP A 292 -0.38 16.78 29.46
CA ASP A 292 1.03 16.97 29.84
C ASP A 292 1.95 16.07 29.00
N ILE A 293 1.51 14.82 28.76
CA ILE A 293 2.25 13.83 27.99
C ILE A 293 2.42 14.28 26.54
N PHE A 294 1.33 14.65 25.86
CA PHE A 294 1.42 15.11 24.46
C PHE A 294 2.19 16.43 24.34
N GLN A 295 1.98 17.40 25.24
CA GLN A 295 2.68 18.67 25.22
C GLN A 295 4.20 18.51 25.41
N ALA A 296 4.63 17.54 26.22
CA ALA A 296 6.04 17.30 26.48
C ALA A 296 6.73 16.49 25.39
N LEU A 297 6.06 15.47 24.83
CA LEU A 297 6.70 14.47 23.99
C LEU A 297 6.48 14.68 22.49
N TYR A 298 5.36 15.30 22.07
CA TYR A 298 4.94 15.34 20.67
C TYR A 298 5.48 16.58 19.93
N PRO A 299 5.91 16.48 18.65
CA PRO A 299 6.13 15.25 17.88
C PRO A 299 7.45 14.56 18.29
N CYS A 300 7.62 13.32 17.85
CA CYS A 300 8.80 12.52 18.17
C CYS A 300 10.09 13.21 17.69
N GLY A 301 11.09 13.33 18.56
CA GLY A 301 12.35 14.01 18.23
C GLY A 301 13.23 13.27 17.20
N SER A 302 13.10 11.94 17.08
CA SER A 302 13.98 11.13 16.22
C SER A 302 13.73 11.28 14.71
N ILE A 303 12.56 11.83 14.34
CA ILE A 303 12.06 11.96 12.95
C ILE A 303 11.83 13.41 12.50
N THR A 304 12.27 14.37 13.30
CA THR A 304 12.23 15.81 12.99
C THR A 304 13.64 16.30 12.67
N GLY A 305 14.43 16.58 13.69
CA GLY A 305 15.74 17.19 13.60
C GLY A 305 16.09 17.89 14.91
N ALA A 306 17.27 18.50 14.96
CA ALA A 306 17.77 19.12 16.18
C ALA A 306 18.44 20.47 15.86
N PRO A 307 18.01 21.58 16.48
CA PRO A 307 16.89 21.73 17.42
C PRO A 307 15.49 21.50 16.81
N LYS A 308 14.58 20.88 17.56
CA LYS A 308 13.27 20.40 17.07
C LYS A 308 12.46 21.47 16.32
N LEU A 309 12.21 22.62 16.94
CA LEU A 309 11.38 23.68 16.36
C LEU A 309 11.97 24.21 15.04
N ARG A 310 13.27 24.53 15.05
CA ARG A 310 13.96 25.08 13.86
C ARG A 310 13.99 24.08 12.71
N ALA A 311 14.24 22.81 13.00
CA ALA A 311 14.16 21.76 11.98
C ALA A 311 12.77 21.65 11.36
N MET A 312 11.70 21.80 12.16
CA MET A 312 10.32 21.77 11.67
C MET A 312 9.96 22.98 10.79
N GLU A 313 10.50 24.18 11.08
CA GLU A 313 10.36 25.35 10.21
C GLU A 313 11.01 25.12 8.85
N ILE A 314 12.22 24.54 8.83
CA ILE A 314 12.93 24.19 7.59
C ILE A 314 12.17 23.12 6.81
N ILE A 315 11.61 22.11 7.50
CA ILE A 315 10.76 21.08 6.89
C ILE A 315 9.52 21.70 6.23
N ASP A 316 8.85 22.63 6.91
CA ASP A 316 7.66 23.29 6.38
C ASP A 316 7.96 24.15 5.14
N GLU A 317 9.15 24.79 5.11
CA GLU A 317 9.65 25.54 3.95
C GLU A 317 9.96 24.62 2.75
N LEU A 318 10.61 23.48 2.98
CA LEU A 318 11.24 22.71 1.90
C LEU A 318 10.42 21.52 1.39
N GLU A 319 9.54 20.93 2.20
CA GLU A 319 8.69 19.83 1.73
C GLU A 319 7.51 20.36 0.92
N ALA A 320 7.07 19.66 -0.13
CA ALA A 320 5.95 20.15 -0.96
C ALA A 320 4.57 19.90 -0.34
N ASN A 321 4.45 18.90 0.55
CA ASN A 321 3.18 18.38 1.06
C ASN A 321 3.25 18.15 2.57
N PRO A 322 2.14 18.31 3.32
CA PRO A 322 2.07 17.88 4.72
C PRO A 322 2.38 16.38 4.87
N ARG A 323 3.00 16.04 5.99
CA ARG A 323 3.38 14.69 6.39
C ARG A 323 2.20 13.85 6.89
N GLY A 324 1.10 14.46 7.34
CA GLY A 324 -0.08 13.72 7.76
C GLY A 324 0.27 12.65 8.80
N ILE A 325 -0.23 11.42 8.68
CA ILE A 325 0.10 10.37 9.65
C ILE A 325 1.59 10.02 9.65
N TYR A 326 2.30 10.12 8.53
CA TYR A 326 3.71 9.73 8.44
C TYR A 326 4.57 10.57 9.39
N THR A 327 5.43 9.93 10.18
CA THR A 327 6.23 10.55 11.25
C THR A 327 5.41 11.24 12.35
N GLY A 328 4.10 11.01 12.40
CA GLY A 328 3.22 11.39 13.50
C GLY A 328 3.26 10.38 14.65
N ALA A 329 2.09 9.88 15.08
CA ALA A 329 2.01 8.73 15.99
C ALA A 329 0.78 7.85 15.72
N ILE A 330 0.97 6.54 15.88
CA ILE A 330 -0.11 5.56 16.02
C ILE A 330 0.03 4.97 17.42
N GLY A 331 -1.04 4.97 18.22
CA GLY A 331 -0.93 4.42 19.56
C GLY A 331 -2.21 3.89 20.15
N TRP A 332 -2.10 3.07 21.17
CA TRP A 332 -3.20 2.56 21.98
C TRP A 332 -3.11 3.07 23.41
N PHE A 333 -4.27 3.23 24.05
CA PHE A 333 -4.43 3.64 25.43
C PHE A 333 -5.48 2.75 26.10
N ASP A 334 -5.11 2.19 27.23
CA ASP A 334 -5.99 1.35 28.04
C ASP A 334 -6.77 2.18 29.07
N PRO A 335 -7.94 1.69 29.52
CA PRO A 335 -8.61 2.22 30.70
C PRO A 335 -7.65 2.34 31.88
N PRO A 336 -7.66 3.45 32.63
CA PRO A 336 -6.80 3.61 33.80
C PRO A 336 -7.13 2.56 34.87
N ALA A 337 -6.09 1.96 35.46
CA ALA A 337 -6.22 1.14 36.65
C ALA A 337 -6.69 2.01 37.85
N HIS A 338 -7.32 1.39 38.84
CA HIS A 338 -7.83 2.12 39.99
C HIS A 338 -6.71 2.91 40.70
N GLY A 339 -6.92 4.23 40.88
CA GLY A 339 -5.94 5.12 41.51
C GLY A 339 -4.91 5.75 40.57
N HIS A 340 -4.90 5.40 39.28
CA HIS A 340 -4.05 6.02 38.26
C HIS A 340 -4.86 7.01 37.40
N GLN A 341 -4.26 8.15 37.03
CA GLN A 341 -4.91 9.11 36.11
C GLN A 341 -4.88 8.66 34.65
N VAL A 342 -3.81 7.95 34.27
CA VAL A 342 -3.57 7.51 32.88
C VAL A 342 -3.32 6.00 32.90
N GLY A 343 -3.97 5.27 31.99
CA GLY A 343 -3.74 3.83 31.79
C GLY A 343 -2.42 3.54 31.09
N ASP A 344 -2.13 2.26 30.89
CA ASP A 344 -1.00 1.87 30.05
C ASP A 344 -1.25 2.33 28.61
N PHE A 345 -0.18 2.72 27.93
CA PHE A 345 -0.26 3.15 26.55
C PHE A 345 1.03 2.87 25.80
N CYS A 346 0.93 2.79 24.48
CA CYS A 346 2.10 2.73 23.61
C CYS A 346 1.81 3.51 22.34
N MET A 347 2.77 4.33 21.94
CA MET A 347 2.77 5.03 20.66
C MET A 347 4.00 4.59 19.87
N SER A 348 3.81 4.32 18.58
CA SER A 348 4.88 4.08 17.62
C SER A 348 5.02 5.27 16.69
N VAL A 349 6.20 5.39 16.06
CA VAL A 349 6.43 6.38 15.01
C VAL A 349 6.01 5.75 13.67
N PRO A 350 4.95 6.22 13.00
CA PRO A 350 4.48 5.69 11.72
C PRO A 350 5.46 6.03 10.59
N ILE A 351 6.44 5.15 10.45
CA ILE A 351 7.33 5.02 9.29
C ILE A 351 7.05 3.68 8.62
N ARG A 352 7.29 3.59 7.31
CA ARG A 352 6.88 2.43 6.50
C ARG A 352 5.37 2.18 6.65
N THR A 353 4.61 3.26 6.56
CA THR A 353 3.16 3.30 6.79
C THR A 353 2.45 3.78 5.53
N LEU A 354 1.50 2.98 5.04
CA LEU A 354 0.63 3.32 3.93
C LEU A 354 -0.66 3.94 4.46
N THR A 355 -1.03 5.08 3.90
CA THR A 355 -2.37 5.68 4.08
C THR A 355 -3.18 5.39 2.83
N LEU A 356 -4.31 4.69 2.97
CA LEU A 356 -5.19 4.31 1.88
C LEU A 356 -6.51 5.05 2.01
N GLN A 357 -6.93 5.70 0.94
CA GLN A 357 -8.26 6.30 0.84
C GLN A 357 -9.35 5.24 0.67
N ALA A 358 -10.61 5.66 0.78
CA ALA A 358 -11.76 4.83 0.45
C ALA A 358 -11.65 4.27 -0.99
N PRO A 359 -12.13 3.04 -1.23
CA PRO A 359 -12.05 2.42 -2.55
C PRO A 359 -12.86 3.22 -3.58
N ARG A 360 -12.23 3.47 -4.74
CA ARG A 360 -12.84 4.09 -5.91
C ARG A 360 -12.40 3.31 -7.15
N ASP A 361 -13.36 2.92 -7.98
CA ASP A 361 -13.10 2.21 -9.24
C ASP A 361 -12.22 0.96 -9.08
N GLY A 362 -12.45 0.19 -8.00
CA GLY A 362 -11.78 -1.09 -7.73
C GLY A 362 -10.40 -0.97 -7.08
N VAL A 363 -9.94 0.25 -6.81
CA VAL A 363 -8.63 0.53 -6.19
C VAL A 363 -8.76 1.53 -5.06
N ARG A 364 -7.72 1.66 -4.23
CA ARG A 364 -7.59 2.71 -3.21
C ARG A 364 -6.40 3.57 -3.57
N SER A 365 -6.58 4.88 -3.70
CA SER A 365 -5.42 5.77 -3.79
C SER A 365 -4.65 5.70 -2.47
N GLY A 366 -3.34 5.48 -2.57
CA GLY A 366 -2.46 5.28 -1.45
C GLY A 366 -1.26 6.22 -1.48
N GLU A 367 -0.75 6.54 -0.31
CA GLU A 367 0.50 7.25 -0.14
C GLU A 367 1.35 6.67 0.99
N MET A 368 2.66 6.85 0.89
CA MET A 368 3.63 6.48 1.90
C MET A 368 4.78 7.50 1.92
N GLY A 369 5.14 7.97 3.11
CA GLY A 369 6.32 8.82 3.29
C GLY A 369 7.62 8.05 3.30
N VAL A 370 8.67 8.66 2.76
CA VAL A 370 10.05 8.19 2.78
C VAL A 370 10.96 9.40 3.05
N GLY A 371 12.07 9.20 3.74
CA GLY A 371 13.01 10.28 3.98
C GLY A 371 14.32 9.84 4.63
N ALA A 372 15.15 10.85 4.89
CA ALA A 372 16.48 10.71 5.44
C ALA A 372 16.83 11.86 6.39
N GLY A 373 17.65 11.56 7.40
CA GLY A 373 18.17 12.55 8.33
C GLY A 373 19.42 13.19 7.74
N ILE A 374 19.28 14.38 7.20
CA ILE A 374 20.38 15.11 6.56
C ILE A 374 21.22 15.80 7.62
N VAL A 375 22.52 15.54 7.58
CA VAL A 375 23.57 16.13 8.43
C VAL A 375 24.62 16.82 7.55
N HIS A 376 25.59 17.51 8.16
CA HIS A 376 26.60 18.27 7.43
C HIS A 376 27.39 17.44 6.41
N ASP A 377 27.66 16.16 6.70
CA ASP A 377 28.43 15.25 5.86
C ASP A 377 27.56 14.33 4.99
N SER A 378 26.27 14.64 4.82
CA SER A 378 25.35 13.88 3.96
C SER A 378 25.68 14.09 2.47
N ASP A 379 25.80 13.00 1.71
CA ASP A 379 25.94 13.03 0.25
C ASP A 379 24.58 12.88 -0.45
N THR A 380 24.26 13.78 -1.38
CA THR A 380 22.92 13.83 -2.00
C THR A 380 22.55 12.54 -2.76
N PRO A 381 23.38 12.01 -3.68
CA PRO A 381 23.14 10.71 -4.31
C PRO A 381 22.96 9.56 -3.31
N GLU A 382 23.79 9.49 -2.28
CA GLU A 382 23.70 8.43 -1.25
C GLU A 382 22.39 8.50 -0.46
N GLU A 383 21.98 9.69 -0.01
CA GLU A 383 20.74 9.90 0.74
C GLU A 383 19.49 9.59 -0.09
N PHE A 384 19.50 9.95 -1.39
CA PHE A 384 18.41 9.61 -2.29
C PHE A 384 18.33 8.09 -2.51
N ALA A 385 19.48 7.42 -2.68
CA ALA A 385 19.54 5.97 -2.79
C ALA A 385 19.08 5.27 -1.49
N GLU A 386 19.44 5.80 -0.32
CA GLU A 386 18.97 5.32 0.98
C GLU A 386 17.45 5.45 1.11
N CYS A 387 16.87 6.58 0.70
CA CYS A 387 15.42 6.76 0.67
C CYS A 387 14.75 5.66 -0.18
N ARG A 388 15.24 5.44 -1.41
CA ARG A 388 14.69 4.38 -2.28
C ARG A 388 14.85 3.00 -1.66
N LEU A 389 15.97 2.72 -0.98
CA LEU A 389 16.19 1.48 -0.23
C LEU A 389 15.17 1.30 0.90
N LYS A 390 14.89 2.35 1.69
CA LYS A 390 13.85 2.34 2.74
C LYS A 390 12.46 2.08 2.15
N GLY A 391 12.20 2.55 0.92
CA GLY A 391 10.96 2.30 0.19
C GLY A 391 10.80 0.86 -0.35
N ARG A 392 11.87 0.06 -0.43
CA ARG A 392 11.86 -1.28 -1.08
C ARG A 392 10.92 -2.32 -0.46
N PHE A 393 10.48 -2.13 0.78
CA PHE A 393 9.49 -3.03 1.35
C PHE A 393 8.16 -2.96 0.57
N LEU A 394 7.79 -1.75 0.12
CA LEU A 394 6.65 -1.47 -0.74
C LEU A 394 6.99 -1.60 -2.23
N THR A 395 8.05 -0.94 -2.71
CA THR A 395 8.36 -0.90 -4.15
C THR A 395 8.86 -2.23 -4.70
N GLY A 396 9.42 -3.08 -3.84
CA GLY A 396 9.79 -4.46 -4.18
C GLY A 396 8.67 -5.47 -3.97
N LEU A 397 7.44 -5.03 -3.65
CA LEU A 397 6.28 -5.91 -3.57
C LEU A 397 5.84 -6.29 -5.00
N GLY A 398 6.32 -7.44 -5.48
CA GLY A 398 5.88 -7.99 -6.76
C GLY A 398 4.38 -8.31 -6.76
N ASN A 399 3.80 -8.49 -7.95
CA ASN A 399 2.44 -8.96 -8.11
C ASN A 399 2.45 -10.48 -8.37
N ASP A 400 1.46 -11.18 -7.81
CA ASP A 400 1.38 -12.65 -7.87
C ASP A 400 0.57 -13.11 -9.11
N PHE A 401 0.72 -12.42 -10.25
CA PHE A 401 0.05 -12.72 -11.52
C PHE A 401 0.93 -12.36 -12.73
N GLU A 402 0.54 -12.83 -13.91
CA GLU A 402 1.21 -12.50 -15.17
C GLU A 402 0.33 -11.59 -16.01
N LEU A 403 0.95 -10.78 -16.87
CA LEU A 403 0.29 -10.16 -18.00
C LEU A 403 0.37 -11.09 -19.19
N PHE A 404 -0.66 -11.13 -20.03
CA PHE A 404 -0.58 -11.95 -21.23
C PHE A 404 -1.38 -11.40 -22.40
N GLU A 405 -0.94 -11.80 -23.58
CA GLU A 405 -1.64 -11.60 -24.83
C GLU A 405 -2.01 -12.94 -25.47
N THR A 406 -3.12 -12.97 -26.20
CA THR A 406 -3.51 -14.12 -27.03
C THR A 406 -3.84 -13.62 -28.41
N MET A 407 -3.15 -14.17 -29.39
CA MET A 407 -3.02 -13.61 -30.74
C MET A 407 -3.20 -14.71 -31.78
N ARG A 408 -3.64 -14.33 -32.97
CA ARG A 408 -3.56 -15.17 -34.17
C ARG A 408 -2.20 -14.92 -34.84
N GLY A 409 -1.42 -15.98 -35.00
CA GLY A 409 -0.13 -15.96 -35.69
C GLY A 409 -0.10 -16.88 -36.90
N SER A 410 0.79 -16.59 -37.83
CA SER A 410 1.20 -17.47 -38.93
C SER A 410 2.71 -17.35 -39.13
N HIS A 411 3.27 -18.08 -40.10
CA HIS A 411 4.66 -17.89 -40.53
C HIS A 411 4.98 -16.42 -40.87
N ASP A 412 4.00 -15.67 -41.39
CA ASP A 412 4.18 -14.29 -41.85
C ASP A 412 4.08 -13.26 -40.70
N GLY A 413 3.82 -13.72 -39.47
CA GLY A 413 3.80 -12.90 -38.27
C GLY A 413 2.47 -12.93 -37.53
N VAL A 414 2.25 -11.88 -36.74
CA VAL A 414 1.14 -11.79 -35.78
C VAL A 414 0.13 -10.75 -36.21
N GLN A 415 -1.15 -11.14 -36.23
CA GLN A 415 -2.25 -10.23 -36.55
C GLN A 415 -2.39 -9.16 -35.46
N HIS A 416 -2.48 -7.89 -35.87
CA HIS A 416 -2.62 -6.71 -34.98
C HIS A 416 -1.49 -6.54 -33.95
N LEU A 417 -0.27 -6.99 -34.26
CA LEU A 417 0.90 -7.00 -33.36
C LEU A 417 1.07 -5.69 -32.57
N GLU A 418 1.08 -4.54 -33.25
CA GLU A 418 1.32 -3.22 -32.62
C GLU A 418 0.27 -2.89 -31.55
N ARG A 419 -0.99 -3.30 -31.74
CA ARG A 419 -2.06 -3.07 -30.75
C ARG A 419 -1.90 -3.99 -29.54
N HIS A 420 -1.45 -5.23 -29.76
CA HIS A 420 -1.15 -6.17 -28.68
C HIS A 420 0.02 -5.69 -27.82
N LEU A 421 1.14 -5.32 -28.46
CA LEU A 421 2.32 -4.79 -27.74
C LEU A 421 1.96 -3.53 -26.95
N ARG A 422 1.24 -2.57 -27.54
CA ARG A 422 0.81 -1.36 -26.84
C ARG A 422 -0.04 -1.64 -25.61
N ARG A 423 -0.99 -2.58 -25.69
CA ARG A 423 -1.84 -2.94 -24.53
C ARG A 423 -1.03 -3.65 -23.43
N LEU A 424 -0.13 -4.54 -23.83
CA LEU A 424 0.78 -5.22 -22.90
C LEU A 424 1.67 -4.21 -22.17
N SER A 425 2.34 -3.32 -22.92
CA SER A 425 3.19 -2.26 -22.39
C SER A 425 2.43 -1.29 -21.47
N ALA A 426 1.21 -0.90 -21.84
CA ALA A 426 0.36 -0.05 -20.97
C ALA A 426 -0.01 -0.76 -19.65
N SER A 427 -0.29 -2.06 -19.68
CA SER A 427 -0.57 -2.84 -18.47
C SER A 427 0.70 -3.07 -17.64
N ALA A 428 1.84 -3.27 -18.30
CA ALA A 428 3.13 -3.42 -17.64
C ALA A 428 3.52 -2.15 -16.90
N ALA A 429 3.40 -0.99 -17.55
CA ALA A 429 3.61 0.32 -16.93
C ALA A 429 2.66 0.56 -15.76
N TYR A 430 1.38 0.18 -15.88
CA TYR A 430 0.40 0.32 -14.81
C TYR A 430 0.79 -0.50 -13.56
N PHE A 431 1.15 -1.77 -13.72
CA PHE A 431 1.47 -2.65 -12.59
C PHE A 431 2.95 -2.65 -12.18
N GLY A 432 3.81 -1.89 -12.88
CA GLY A 432 5.24 -1.84 -12.62
C GLY A 432 5.99 -3.12 -13.03
N PHE A 433 5.55 -3.80 -14.10
CA PHE A 433 6.29 -4.92 -14.68
C PHE A 433 7.40 -4.36 -15.57
N PRO A 434 8.66 -4.80 -15.43
CA PRO A 434 9.69 -4.52 -16.43
C PRO A 434 9.21 -5.06 -17.79
N SER A 435 9.27 -4.23 -18.84
CA SER A 435 8.87 -4.65 -20.18
C SER A 435 9.81 -4.08 -21.23
N ASP A 436 10.33 -4.96 -22.07
CA ASP A 436 11.11 -4.61 -23.25
C ASP A 436 10.33 -5.03 -24.50
N GLU A 437 9.79 -4.04 -25.21
CA GLU A 437 9.00 -4.27 -26.41
C GLU A 437 9.81 -4.94 -27.53
N ALA A 438 11.11 -4.65 -27.64
CA ALA A 438 11.97 -5.25 -28.65
C ALA A 438 12.18 -6.75 -28.36
N ALA A 439 12.40 -7.11 -27.09
CA ALA A 439 12.47 -8.50 -26.66
C ALA A 439 11.16 -9.25 -26.91
N ALA A 440 10.01 -8.64 -26.56
CA ALA A 440 8.69 -9.21 -26.84
C ALA A 440 8.48 -9.51 -28.33
N ARG A 441 8.88 -8.57 -29.21
CA ARG A 441 8.81 -8.74 -30.67
C ARG A 441 9.70 -9.86 -31.15
N ALA A 442 10.94 -9.94 -30.66
CA ALA A 442 11.88 -10.99 -31.03
C ALA A 442 11.34 -12.39 -30.70
N CYS A 443 10.82 -12.60 -29.48
CA CYS A 443 10.22 -13.88 -29.09
C CYS A 443 9.04 -14.28 -29.99
N LEU A 444 8.20 -13.32 -30.38
CA LEU A 444 7.07 -13.59 -31.27
C LEU A 444 7.51 -13.93 -32.69
N MET A 445 8.50 -13.22 -33.23
CA MET A 445 9.05 -13.48 -34.55
C MET A 445 9.71 -14.86 -34.63
N GLU A 446 10.48 -15.22 -33.61
CA GLU A 446 11.09 -16.55 -33.49
C GLU A 446 10.02 -17.66 -33.49
N ALA A 447 8.95 -17.49 -32.71
CA ALA A 447 7.85 -18.44 -32.69
C ALA A 447 7.13 -18.55 -34.04
N CYS A 448 6.93 -17.42 -34.74
CA CYS A 448 6.29 -17.40 -36.06
C CYS A 448 7.15 -18.09 -37.13
N ALA A 449 8.46 -17.89 -37.11
CA ALA A 449 9.38 -18.50 -38.07
C ALA A 449 9.38 -20.04 -38.01
N ALA A 450 9.01 -20.62 -36.87
CA ALA A 450 8.87 -22.06 -36.69
C ALA A 450 7.56 -22.64 -37.27
N PHE A 451 6.61 -21.80 -37.70
CA PHE A 451 5.31 -22.25 -38.19
C PHE A 451 5.31 -22.64 -39.66
N THR A 452 4.47 -23.61 -40.01
CA THR A 452 4.22 -23.95 -41.40
C THR A 452 3.53 -22.80 -42.13
N PRO A 453 4.04 -22.35 -43.30
CA PRO A 453 3.41 -21.32 -44.12
C PRO A 453 1.95 -21.64 -44.43
N GLY A 454 1.08 -20.62 -44.38
CA GLY A 454 -0.35 -20.76 -44.64
C GLY A 454 -1.18 -21.36 -43.49
N VAL A 455 -0.55 -21.82 -42.40
CA VAL A 455 -1.27 -22.41 -41.25
C VAL A 455 -1.39 -21.41 -40.11
N ALA A 456 -2.62 -21.15 -39.67
CA ALA A 456 -2.89 -20.28 -38.54
C ALA A 456 -2.67 -20.98 -37.19
N HIS A 457 -2.03 -20.27 -36.27
CA HIS A 457 -1.71 -20.72 -34.93
C HIS A 457 -2.29 -19.76 -33.89
N ARG A 458 -2.66 -20.30 -32.73
CA ARG A 458 -2.88 -19.54 -31.51
C ARG A 458 -1.51 -19.29 -30.87
N LEU A 459 -1.17 -18.02 -30.66
CA LEU A 459 -0.01 -17.59 -29.89
C LEU A 459 -0.47 -17.02 -28.55
N ARG A 460 0.21 -17.38 -27.47
CA ARG A 460 0.11 -16.73 -26.17
C ARG A 460 1.49 -16.23 -25.75
N LEU A 461 1.62 -14.92 -25.57
CA LEU A 461 2.79 -14.28 -24.97
C LEU A 461 2.44 -13.93 -23.54
N SER A 462 3.17 -14.44 -22.56
CA SER A 462 3.08 -14.02 -21.16
C SER A 462 4.30 -13.18 -20.77
N LEU A 463 4.10 -12.26 -19.84
CA LEU A 463 5.10 -11.42 -19.21
C LEU A 463 4.93 -11.57 -17.69
N ASP A 464 5.99 -12.03 -17.01
CA ASP A 464 6.01 -12.17 -15.56
C ASP A 464 6.62 -10.94 -14.86
N GLN A 465 6.55 -10.94 -13.53
CA GLN A 465 7.00 -9.82 -12.69
C GLN A 465 8.52 -9.58 -12.76
N SER A 466 9.31 -10.56 -13.24
CA SER A 466 10.76 -10.41 -13.46
C SER A 466 11.09 -9.69 -14.77
N GLY A 467 10.10 -9.54 -15.66
CA GLY A 467 10.27 -9.03 -17.01
C GLY A 467 10.55 -10.13 -18.04
N ALA A 468 10.43 -11.41 -17.66
CA ALA A 468 10.65 -12.51 -18.58
C ALA A 468 9.42 -12.75 -19.46
N TYR A 469 9.66 -12.93 -20.76
CA TYR A 469 8.65 -13.30 -21.73
C TYR A 469 8.64 -14.81 -21.96
N ALA A 470 7.45 -15.40 -22.08
CA ALA A 470 7.27 -16.77 -22.53
C ALA A 470 6.23 -16.86 -23.64
N VAL A 471 6.54 -17.61 -24.70
CA VAL A 471 5.63 -17.85 -25.82
C VAL A 471 5.16 -19.29 -25.81
N ARG A 472 3.84 -19.48 -25.89
CA ARG A 472 3.20 -20.77 -26.13
C ARG A 472 2.41 -20.72 -27.43
N SER A 473 2.50 -21.77 -28.23
CA SER A 473 1.81 -21.87 -29.50
C SER A 473 0.99 -23.16 -29.60
N GLY A 474 0.00 -23.16 -30.48
CA GLY A 474 -0.77 -24.35 -30.84
C GLY A 474 -1.57 -24.11 -32.11
N LEU A 475 -1.90 -25.18 -32.84
CA LEU A 475 -2.71 -25.08 -34.06
C LEU A 475 -4.06 -24.42 -33.75
N LEU A 476 -4.47 -23.47 -34.60
CA LEU A 476 -5.79 -22.87 -34.48
C LEU A 476 -6.81 -23.74 -35.23
N ALA A 477 -7.54 -24.57 -34.48
CA ALA A 477 -8.59 -25.41 -35.04
C ALA A 477 -9.69 -24.57 -35.71
N PRO A 478 -10.23 -25.00 -36.87
CA PRO A 478 -11.40 -24.39 -37.49
C PRO A 478 -12.59 -24.34 -36.52
N LEU A 479 -13.45 -23.35 -36.68
CA LEU A 479 -14.67 -23.21 -35.90
C LEU A 479 -15.85 -23.04 -36.85
N ALA A 480 -16.92 -23.81 -36.63
CA ALA A 480 -18.16 -23.67 -37.39
C ALA A 480 -18.95 -22.46 -36.89
N GLU A 481 -19.57 -21.73 -37.81
CA GLU A 481 -20.44 -20.59 -37.52
C GLU A 481 -21.89 -20.88 -37.97
N PRO A 482 -22.91 -20.29 -37.30
CA PRO A 482 -22.80 -19.41 -36.13
C PRO A 482 -22.40 -20.16 -34.87
N VAL A 483 -21.69 -19.48 -33.97
CA VAL A 483 -21.40 -19.99 -32.63
C VAL A 483 -22.59 -19.77 -31.73
N ARG A 484 -22.73 -20.57 -30.67
CA ARG A 484 -23.75 -20.35 -29.64
C ARG A 484 -23.16 -19.60 -28.45
N ALA A 485 -23.93 -18.74 -27.79
CA ALA A 485 -23.54 -18.12 -26.53
C ALA A 485 -24.69 -18.21 -25.53
N MET A 486 -24.38 -18.17 -24.25
CA MET A 486 -25.37 -18.17 -23.17
C MET A 486 -25.12 -17.03 -22.19
N LEU A 487 -26.08 -16.75 -21.31
CA LEU A 487 -25.95 -15.69 -20.31
C LEU A 487 -25.46 -16.24 -18.97
N ALA A 488 -24.52 -15.55 -18.33
CA ALA A 488 -24.15 -15.82 -16.95
C ALA A 488 -25.28 -15.38 -16.00
N GLU A 489 -25.53 -16.20 -14.99
CA GLU A 489 -26.47 -15.86 -13.91
C GLU A 489 -25.87 -14.83 -12.96
N GLU A 490 -24.58 -14.96 -12.63
CA GLU A 490 -23.89 -14.07 -11.69
C GLU A 490 -23.40 -12.79 -12.35
N ALA A 491 -23.63 -11.66 -11.66
CA ALA A 491 -23.19 -10.35 -12.11
C ALA A 491 -21.68 -10.12 -11.93
N THR A 492 -21.01 -9.45 -12.87
CA THR A 492 -19.64 -8.94 -12.72
C THR A 492 -19.65 -7.59 -12.00
N SER A 493 -18.46 -7.06 -11.66
CA SER A 493 -18.34 -5.71 -11.12
C SER A 493 -17.83 -4.75 -12.18
N ALA A 494 -18.56 -3.66 -12.43
CA ALA A 494 -18.12 -2.59 -13.34
C ALA A 494 -16.79 -1.95 -12.90
N SER A 495 -16.51 -2.00 -11.60
CA SER A 495 -15.31 -1.43 -10.99
C SER A 495 -14.11 -2.38 -10.96
N ASP A 496 -14.23 -3.64 -11.40
CA ASP A 496 -13.15 -4.62 -11.30
C ASP A 496 -11.89 -4.16 -12.08
N LEU A 497 -10.79 -3.99 -11.36
CA LEU A 497 -9.51 -3.59 -11.94
C LEU A 497 -9.02 -4.60 -12.98
N PHE A 498 -9.19 -5.90 -12.72
CA PHE A 498 -8.65 -6.96 -13.57
C PHE A 498 -9.44 -7.14 -14.87
N LEU A 499 -10.57 -6.44 -15.02
CA LEU A 499 -11.24 -6.29 -16.30
C LEU A 499 -10.59 -5.25 -17.19
N ARG A 500 -9.78 -4.33 -16.67
CA ARG A 500 -9.13 -3.28 -17.48
C ARG A 500 -7.83 -3.77 -18.12
N HIS A 501 -7.30 -4.89 -17.65
CA HIS A 501 -5.99 -5.42 -18.02
C HIS A 501 -6.07 -6.92 -18.31
N LYS A 502 -5.33 -7.39 -19.33
CA LYS A 502 -5.29 -8.81 -19.67
C LYS A 502 -4.26 -9.53 -18.80
N THR A 503 -4.69 -9.94 -17.61
CA THR A 503 -3.86 -10.62 -16.61
C THR A 503 -4.23 -12.10 -16.50
N SER A 504 -3.42 -12.91 -15.82
CA SER A 504 -3.75 -14.30 -15.47
C SER A 504 -4.85 -14.45 -14.41
N VAL A 505 -5.30 -13.35 -13.78
CA VAL A 505 -6.41 -13.33 -12.82
C VAL A 505 -7.74 -13.43 -13.55
N ARG A 506 -8.08 -14.65 -14.00
CA ARG A 506 -9.22 -14.90 -14.89
C ARG A 506 -10.04 -16.14 -14.55
N THR A 507 -9.84 -16.76 -13.38
CA THR A 507 -10.52 -18.00 -12.97
C THR A 507 -12.01 -17.99 -13.28
N ARG A 508 -12.73 -16.94 -12.84
CA ARG A 508 -14.16 -16.75 -13.14
C ARG A 508 -14.50 -16.82 -14.63
N TYR A 509 -13.74 -16.11 -15.46
CA TYR A 509 -13.98 -16.06 -16.91
C TYR A 509 -13.61 -17.40 -17.57
N ASP A 510 -12.55 -18.03 -17.08
CA ASP A 510 -12.11 -19.35 -17.56
C ASP A 510 -13.12 -20.44 -17.24
N ASP A 511 -13.68 -20.43 -16.05
CA ASP A 511 -14.73 -21.38 -15.64
C ASP A 511 -16.02 -21.12 -16.42
N ALA A 512 -16.37 -19.87 -16.68
CA ALA A 512 -17.57 -19.53 -17.45
C ALA A 512 -17.53 -20.00 -18.90
N TRP A 513 -16.42 -19.77 -19.64
CA TRP A 513 -16.35 -20.25 -21.02
C TRP A 513 -16.22 -21.78 -21.09
N ARG A 514 -15.59 -22.44 -20.10
CA ARG A 514 -15.58 -23.91 -19.99
C ARG A 514 -16.97 -24.47 -19.70
N ALA A 515 -17.73 -23.83 -18.81
CA ALA A 515 -19.11 -24.21 -18.52
C ALA A 515 -20.01 -24.03 -19.76
N ALA A 516 -19.80 -22.96 -20.53
CA ALA A 516 -20.45 -22.76 -21.81
C ALA A 516 -20.11 -23.88 -22.81
N GLU A 517 -18.83 -24.23 -22.94
CA GLU A 517 -18.35 -25.28 -23.84
C GLU A 517 -18.94 -26.66 -23.48
N ALA A 518 -19.07 -26.97 -22.19
CA ALA A 518 -19.73 -28.19 -21.71
C ALA A 518 -21.21 -28.27 -22.12
N GLN A 519 -21.86 -27.13 -22.39
CA GLN A 519 -23.24 -27.03 -22.89
C GLN A 519 -23.31 -26.82 -24.41
N GLY A 520 -22.17 -26.93 -25.11
CA GLY A 520 -22.07 -26.75 -26.55
C GLY A 520 -22.14 -25.28 -27.00
N CYS A 521 -21.96 -24.33 -26.08
CA CYS A 521 -21.79 -22.91 -26.37
C CYS A 521 -20.32 -22.56 -26.53
N PHE A 522 -20.03 -21.51 -27.30
CA PHE A 522 -18.69 -21.01 -27.51
C PHE A 522 -18.23 -20.06 -26.40
N ASP A 523 -19.15 -19.30 -25.80
CA ASP A 523 -18.84 -18.35 -24.73
C ASP A 523 -20.07 -18.10 -23.85
N MET A 524 -19.84 -17.50 -22.68
CA MET A 524 -20.86 -17.05 -21.75
C MET A 524 -20.74 -15.54 -21.55
N LEU A 525 -21.83 -14.81 -21.78
CA LEU A 525 -21.90 -13.35 -21.69
C LEU A 525 -22.31 -12.91 -20.29
N PHE A 526 -21.67 -11.86 -19.80
CA PHE A 526 -21.89 -11.32 -18.47
C PHE A 526 -22.66 -9.99 -18.49
N PHE A 527 -23.38 -9.76 -17.40
CA PHE A 527 -23.90 -8.45 -17.04
C PHE A 527 -23.23 -8.01 -15.75
N ASN A 528 -23.00 -6.71 -15.56
CA ASN A 528 -22.49 -6.18 -14.31
C ASN A 528 -23.62 -6.01 -13.26
N GLU A 529 -23.26 -5.55 -12.06
CA GLU A 529 -24.17 -5.31 -10.95
C GLU A 529 -25.26 -4.27 -11.24
N ARG A 530 -25.08 -3.47 -12.30
CA ARG A 530 -26.03 -2.46 -12.78
C ARG A 530 -26.98 -2.98 -13.87
N GLY A 531 -26.86 -4.26 -14.25
CA GLY A 531 -27.67 -4.85 -15.31
C GLY A 531 -27.25 -4.42 -16.73
N GLU A 532 -26.00 -4.02 -16.90
CA GLU A 532 -25.42 -3.62 -18.19
C GLU A 532 -24.56 -4.75 -18.73
N LEU A 533 -24.69 -5.06 -20.03
CA LEU A 533 -23.89 -6.06 -20.72
C LEU A 533 -22.41 -5.67 -20.66
N THR A 534 -21.52 -6.64 -20.44
CA THR A 534 -20.07 -6.39 -20.37
C THR A 534 -19.33 -7.07 -21.51
N GLU A 535 -18.89 -8.30 -21.31
CA GLU A 535 -18.16 -9.13 -22.25
C GLU A 535 -18.49 -10.61 -22.03
N GLY A 536 -17.87 -11.49 -22.82
CA GLY A 536 -17.86 -12.93 -22.60
C GLY A 536 -16.62 -13.39 -21.81
N GLY A 537 -16.51 -14.69 -21.54
CA GLY A 537 -15.33 -15.30 -20.91
C GLY A 537 -14.04 -15.08 -21.70
N ARG A 538 -14.14 -15.03 -23.04
CA ARG A 538 -12.99 -14.86 -23.94
C ARG A 538 -13.20 -13.88 -25.09
N CYS A 539 -14.34 -13.20 -25.17
CA CYS A 539 -14.70 -12.31 -26.28
C CYS A 539 -15.33 -11.00 -25.80
N ASN A 540 -15.21 -9.94 -26.61
CA ASN A 540 -16.12 -8.79 -26.49
C ASN A 540 -17.35 -9.02 -27.35
N VAL A 541 -18.42 -8.27 -27.08
CA VAL A 541 -19.72 -8.41 -27.73
C VAL A 541 -20.14 -7.12 -28.44
N PHE A 542 -20.74 -7.28 -29.62
CA PHE A 542 -21.48 -6.23 -30.30
C PHE A 542 -22.89 -6.73 -30.60
N ILE A 543 -23.85 -5.81 -30.51
CA ILE A 543 -25.22 -6.04 -30.96
C ILE A 543 -25.55 -5.07 -32.07
N LYS A 544 -26.44 -5.47 -32.98
CA LYS A 544 -27.01 -4.59 -33.98
C LYS A 544 -28.42 -4.21 -33.58
N LEU A 545 -28.66 -2.93 -33.39
CA LEU A 545 -29.97 -2.40 -33.02
C LEU A 545 -30.27 -1.19 -33.90
N ASP A 546 -31.46 -1.14 -34.49
CA ASP A 546 -31.86 -0.10 -35.45
C ASP A 546 -30.84 0.12 -36.58
N GLY A 547 -30.26 -0.98 -37.09
CA GLY A 547 -29.25 -0.95 -38.15
C GLY A 547 -27.86 -0.45 -37.72
N ARG A 548 -27.63 -0.15 -36.44
CA ARG A 548 -26.33 0.33 -35.92
C ARG A 548 -25.66 -0.70 -35.03
N TRP A 549 -24.34 -0.84 -35.15
CA TRP A 549 -23.55 -1.69 -34.27
C TRP A 549 -23.19 -0.98 -32.97
N LEU A 550 -23.45 -1.64 -31.85
CA LEU A 550 -23.25 -1.12 -30.51
C LEU A 550 -22.41 -2.12 -29.70
N THR A 551 -21.47 -1.63 -28.89
CA THR A 551 -20.72 -2.42 -27.91
C THR A 551 -20.73 -1.72 -26.55
N PRO A 552 -20.68 -2.44 -25.41
CA PRO A 552 -20.67 -1.79 -24.10
C PRO A 552 -19.43 -0.93 -23.90
N PRO A 553 -19.53 0.29 -23.33
CA PRO A 553 -18.38 1.14 -23.01
C PRO A 553 -17.54 0.54 -21.89
N LEU A 554 -16.24 0.84 -21.83
CA LEU A 554 -15.33 0.31 -20.80
C LEU A 554 -15.78 0.58 -19.35
N SER A 555 -16.59 1.63 -19.14
CA SER A 555 -17.22 1.93 -17.85
C SER A 555 -18.19 0.86 -17.35
N CYS A 556 -18.63 -0.07 -18.20
CA CYS A 556 -19.41 -1.25 -17.81
C CYS A 556 -18.56 -2.35 -17.16
N GLY A 557 -17.23 -2.25 -17.20
CA GLY A 557 -16.29 -3.26 -16.67
C GLY A 557 -16.10 -4.39 -17.66
N LEU A 558 -15.23 -4.18 -18.65
CA LEU A 558 -14.83 -5.18 -19.63
C LEU A 558 -13.41 -4.92 -20.13
N LEU A 559 -12.78 -5.96 -20.69
CA LEU A 559 -11.47 -5.86 -21.30
C LEU A 559 -11.49 -4.96 -22.55
N PRO A 560 -10.54 -4.02 -22.68
CA PRO A 560 -10.32 -3.29 -23.94
C PRO A 560 -9.72 -4.24 -24.99
N GLY A 561 -10.57 -5.05 -25.61
CA GLY A 561 -10.18 -6.02 -26.62
C GLY A 561 -9.58 -5.38 -27.87
N ILE A 562 -8.53 -5.98 -28.41
CA ILE A 562 -7.89 -5.48 -29.63
C ILE A 562 -8.85 -5.59 -30.82
N GLN A 563 -9.54 -6.73 -31.00
CA GLN A 563 -10.52 -6.87 -32.08
C GLN A 563 -11.69 -5.88 -31.92
N ARG A 564 -12.16 -5.65 -30.69
CA ARG A 564 -13.17 -4.62 -30.39
C ARG A 564 -12.72 -3.24 -30.86
N ALA A 565 -11.49 -2.85 -30.53
CA ALA A 565 -10.93 -1.57 -30.98
C ALA A 565 -10.81 -1.50 -32.52
N VAL A 566 -10.42 -2.60 -33.18
CA VAL A 566 -10.38 -2.66 -34.65
C VAL A 566 -11.75 -2.42 -35.27
N LEU A 567 -12.83 -2.99 -34.71
CA LEU A 567 -14.19 -2.79 -35.22
C LEU A 567 -14.74 -1.38 -34.94
N LEU A 568 -14.38 -0.78 -33.81
CA LEU A 568 -14.74 0.61 -33.49
C LEU A 568 -14.04 1.61 -34.42
N ASP A 569 -12.80 1.31 -34.81
CA ASP A 569 -12.02 2.15 -35.73
C ASP A 569 -12.39 1.94 -37.21
N ASP A 570 -13.13 0.88 -37.55
CA ASP A 570 -13.52 0.53 -38.92
C ASP A 570 -14.81 1.28 -39.35
N PRO A 571 -14.73 2.24 -40.30
CA PRO A 571 -15.90 2.97 -40.76
C PRO A 571 -16.98 2.08 -41.38
N ALA A 572 -16.63 0.90 -41.92
CA ALA A 572 -17.59 -0.02 -42.51
C ALA A 572 -18.53 -0.65 -41.45
N TRP A 573 -18.06 -0.74 -40.20
CA TRP A 573 -18.87 -1.19 -39.09
C TRP A 573 -19.78 -0.10 -38.55
N HIS A 574 -19.40 1.17 -38.66
CA HIS A 574 -20.14 2.30 -38.10
C HIS A 574 -20.58 2.02 -36.64
N ALA A 575 -19.65 1.42 -35.87
CA ALA A 575 -19.90 0.96 -34.52
C ALA A 575 -19.67 2.07 -33.50
N SER A 576 -20.42 2.06 -32.40
CA SER A 576 -20.26 3.02 -31.32
C SER A 576 -20.44 2.39 -29.95
N GLU A 577 -19.88 3.01 -28.92
CA GLU A 577 -20.06 2.55 -27.54
C GLU A 577 -21.40 3.04 -26.99
N ARG A 578 -22.17 2.12 -26.37
CA ARG A 578 -23.42 2.45 -25.69
C ARG A 578 -23.69 1.44 -24.59
N ILE A 579 -24.24 1.87 -23.46
CA ILE A 579 -24.75 0.96 -22.42
C ILE A 579 -25.83 0.07 -23.05
N ILE A 580 -25.63 -1.24 -22.99
CA ILE A 580 -26.56 -2.24 -23.52
C ILE A 580 -27.24 -2.93 -22.34
N THR A 581 -28.57 -2.83 -22.27
CA THR A 581 -29.38 -3.50 -21.25
C THR A 581 -29.83 -4.88 -21.74
N ARG A 582 -30.37 -5.71 -20.84
CA ARG A 582 -30.96 -7.01 -21.21
C ARG A 582 -32.04 -6.86 -22.29
N ALA A 583 -32.95 -5.90 -22.14
CA ALA A 583 -34.00 -5.65 -23.12
C ALA A 583 -33.45 -5.26 -24.51
N MET A 584 -32.34 -4.51 -24.57
CA MET A 584 -31.68 -4.19 -25.83
C MET A 584 -31.04 -5.42 -26.47
N LEU A 585 -30.45 -6.31 -25.66
CA LEU A 585 -29.89 -7.57 -26.14
C LEU A 585 -30.98 -8.48 -26.72
N ASP A 586 -32.14 -8.58 -26.05
CA ASP A 586 -33.28 -9.38 -26.52
C ASP A 586 -33.88 -8.86 -27.84
N GLN A 587 -33.78 -7.55 -28.09
CA GLN A 587 -34.26 -6.88 -29.30
C GLN A 587 -33.20 -6.80 -30.42
N ALA A 588 -31.99 -7.31 -30.17
CA ALA A 588 -30.89 -7.22 -31.13
C ALA A 588 -31.23 -7.96 -32.44
N GLN A 589 -31.02 -7.27 -33.57
CA GLN A 589 -31.20 -7.82 -34.92
C GLN A 589 -30.12 -8.86 -35.25
N GLU A 590 -28.89 -8.59 -34.81
CA GLU A 590 -27.73 -9.47 -34.95
C GLU A 590 -26.85 -9.33 -33.69
N ILE A 591 -26.20 -10.42 -33.28
CA ILE A 591 -25.20 -10.43 -32.20
C ILE A 591 -23.91 -11.01 -32.77
N VAL A 592 -22.78 -10.37 -32.48
CA VAL A 592 -21.46 -10.89 -32.80
C VAL A 592 -20.56 -10.89 -31.57
N LEU A 593 -19.76 -11.96 -31.46
CA LEU A 593 -18.63 -12.01 -30.54
C LEU A 593 -17.36 -11.72 -31.32
N CYS A 594 -16.40 -11.09 -30.66
CA CYS A 594 -15.12 -10.81 -31.29
C CYS A 594 -13.93 -11.00 -30.34
N ASN A 595 -12.83 -11.50 -30.89
CA ASN A 595 -11.52 -11.54 -30.22
C ASN A 595 -10.41 -11.58 -31.26
N SER A 596 -9.17 -11.25 -30.86
CA SER A 596 -8.04 -11.19 -31.80
C SER A 596 -7.59 -12.55 -32.35
N LEU A 597 -8.06 -13.65 -31.76
CA LEU A 597 -7.68 -14.99 -32.18
C LEU A 597 -8.55 -15.47 -33.35
N ARG A 598 -9.85 -15.15 -33.32
CA ARG A 598 -10.84 -15.66 -34.29
C ARG A 598 -11.52 -14.56 -35.11
N GLY A 599 -11.25 -13.28 -34.85
CA GLY A 599 -11.91 -12.18 -35.54
C GLY A 599 -13.34 -12.00 -35.05
N VAL A 600 -14.28 -11.83 -35.98
CA VAL A 600 -15.72 -11.65 -35.72
C VAL A 600 -16.43 -12.98 -35.93
N LEU A 601 -17.30 -13.35 -35.00
CA LEU A 601 -18.07 -14.58 -35.02
C LEU A 601 -19.57 -14.25 -34.90
N ARG A 602 -20.40 -14.82 -35.78
CA ARG A 602 -21.86 -14.70 -35.68
C ARG A 602 -22.40 -15.56 -34.55
N VAL A 603 -23.36 -15.03 -33.79
CA VAL A 603 -23.83 -15.63 -32.54
C VAL A 603 -25.30 -15.95 -32.58
N GLN A 604 -25.66 -17.14 -32.08
CA GLN A 604 -27.00 -17.47 -31.63
C GLN A 604 -27.03 -17.52 -30.11
N LEU A 605 -27.82 -16.65 -29.48
CA LEU A 605 -27.99 -16.63 -28.03
C LEU A 605 -28.98 -17.74 -27.62
N LEU A 606 -28.63 -18.51 -26.58
CA LEU A 606 -29.47 -19.56 -25.97
C LEU A 606 -30.23 -19.06 -24.75
#